data_AF-A0A935QGG8-F1
#
_entry.id   AF-A0A935QGG8-F1
#
_cell.length_a   1.000
_cell.length_b   1.000
_cell.length_c   1.000
_cell.angle_alpha   90.00
_cell.angle_beta   90.00
_cell.angle_gamma   90.00
#
_symmetry.space_group_name_H-M   'P 1'
#
loop_
_entity.id
_entity.type
_entity.pdbx_description
1 polymer ?
#
loop_
_entity_poly.entity_id
_entity_poly.type
_entity_poly.pdbx_seq_one_letter_code
_entity_poly.pdbx_strand_id
1 'polypeptide(L)'
;MCQDRQVAAATDLQSYDDDARLSAAGSCCAPVIRGLSVARATSLAATFKALADPTRLRLLSLIAEGEGNVDGGSEGKGVCVCDLVGCFAVSAPTISHHLKVLRDAGLVDSQRRGTWVYYRLTPHARSTLAAIVR
;
A
#
# COMPACT_ATOMS: atom_id res chain seq x y z
N MET A 1 43.48 -32.24 -12.28
CA MET A 1 42.24 -32.61 -12.99
C MET A 1 41.08 -32.24 -12.11
N CYS A 2 40.07 -31.47 -12.48
CA CYS A 2 39.85 -30.43 -13.49
C CYS A 2 38.84 -29.52 -12.76
N GLN A 3 39.15 -28.26 -12.46
CA GLN A 3 38.98 -27.15 -13.38
C GLN A 3 37.52 -26.68 -13.49
N ASP A 4 37.35 -25.39 -13.20
CA ASP A 4 36.43 -24.43 -13.81
C ASP A 4 34.97 -24.82 -14.04
N ARG A 5 34.06 -24.11 -13.34
CA ARG A 5 33.19 -23.13 -14.04
C ARG A 5 32.42 -22.22 -13.09
N GLN A 6 32.77 -20.94 -13.13
CA GLN A 6 31.79 -19.85 -13.08
C GLN A 6 30.72 -20.03 -14.18
N VAL A 7 29.49 -19.54 -13.96
CA VAL A 7 28.94 -18.33 -14.61
C VAL A 7 27.62 -17.93 -13.93
N ALA A 8 27.62 -16.67 -13.47
CA ALA A 8 26.59 -15.65 -13.34
C ALA A 8 25.08 -15.98 -13.39
N ALA A 9 24.35 -15.39 -12.42
CA ALA A 9 23.29 -14.41 -12.72
C ALA A 9 22.93 -13.64 -11.44
N ALA A 10 23.81 -12.72 -11.01
CA ALA A 10 23.36 -11.63 -10.17
C ALA A 10 22.67 -10.63 -11.10
N THR A 11 21.35 -10.69 -11.18
CA THR A 11 20.55 -9.68 -11.86
C THR A 11 20.58 -8.45 -10.98
N ASP A 12 21.60 -7.62 -11.25
CA ASP A 12 21.70 -6.24 -10.83
C ASP A 12 20.49 -5.49 -11.40
N LEU A 13 19.41 -5.42 -10.61
CA LEU A 13 18.25 -4.56 -10.85
C LEU A 13 18.63 -3.14 -10.47
N GLN A 14 19.69 -2.63 -11.10
CA GLN A 14 19.93 -1.21 -11.24
C GLN A 14 19.16 -0.75 -12.47
N SER A 15 18.30 0.24 -12.23
CA SER A 15 17.77 1.17 -13.25
C SER A 15 16.60 0.64 -14.08
N TYR A 16 15.38 0.94 -13.63
CA TYR A 16 14.27 1.32 -14.52
C TYR A 16 13.51 2.49 -13.88
N ASP A 17 14.24 3.55 -13.57
CA ASP A 17 13.68 4.91 -13.56
C ASP A 17 13.52 5.36 -15.02
N ASP A 18 12.39 5.02 -15.63
CA ASP A 18 12.03 5.45 -16.99
C ASP A 18 10.93 6.54 -16.92
N ASP A 19 11.16 7.56 -16.10
CA ASP A 19 10.28 8.72 -15.93
C ASP A 19 10.87 10.04 -16.47
N ALA A 20 11.98 9.97 -17.21
CA ALA A 20 12.68 11.19 -17.65
C ALA A 20 13.19 11.10 -19.09
N ARG A 21 12.30 11.40 -20.05
CA ARG A 21 12.50 12.39 -21.16
C ARG A 21 11.41 12.25 -22.23
N LEU A 22 10.25 12.86 -21.99
CA LEU A 22 9.45 13.38 -23.11
C LEU A 22 9.92 14.83 -23.38
N SER A 23 10.86 14.96 -24.32
CA SER A 23 11.36 16.26 -24.77
C SER A 23 10.26 17.04 -25.48
N ALA A 24 9.98 18.24 -24.97
CA ALA A 24 9.13 19.23 -25.59
C ALA A 24 9.88 19.86 -26.78
N ALA A 25 9.69 19.30 -27.98
CA ALA A 25 10.03 19.98 -29.22
C ALA A 25 9.02 19.64 -30.30
N GLY A 26 8.10 20.58 -30.58
CA GLY A 26 7.50 20.72 -31.91
C GLY A 26 6.26 19.89 -32.27
N SER A 27 5.28 19.74 -31.38
CA SER A 27 3.92 19.42 -31.84
C SER A 27 2.90 20.36 -31.20
N CYS A 28 2.46 21.34 -31.97
CA CYS A 28 1.34 22.23 -31.60
C CYS A 28 -0.01 21.48 -31.52
N CYS A 29 -0.04 20.17 -31.80
CA CYS A 29 -1.21 19.31 -31.67
C CYS A 29 -0.86 18.10 -30.78
N ALA A 30 -0.66 18.32 -29.48
CA ALA A 30 -0.70 17.21 -28.53
C ALA A 30 -2.16 16.73 -28.38
N PRO A 31 -2.42 15.41 -28.32
CA PRO A 31 -3.76 14.92 -28.07
C PRO A 31 -4.28 15.47 -26.73
N VAL A 32 -5.48 16.05 -26.77
CA VAL A 32 -6.16 16.64 -25.59
C VAL A 32 -6.45 15.58 -24.53
N ILE A 33 -6.58 14.31 -24.92
CA ILE A 33 -6.87 13.20 -24.03
C ILE A 33 -5.57 12.48 -23.69
N ARG A 34 -5.05 12.72 -22.49
CA ARG A 34 -3.99 11.90 -21.89
C ARG A 34 -4.65 10.85 -20.99
N GLY A 35 -4.71 9.61 -21.47
CA GLY A 35 -5.20 8.46 -20.70
C GLY A 35 -4.14 7.87 -19.77
N LEU A 36 -4.56 6.99 -18.85
CA LEU A 36 -3.61 6.18 -18.08
C LEU A 36 -2.93 5.15 -18.98
N SER A 37 -1.64 4.89 -18.74
CA SER A 37 -0.98 3.73 -19.33
C SER A 37 -1.59 2.44 -18.81
N VAL A 38 -1.56 1.36 -19.61
CA VAL A 38 -2.11 0.05 -19.22
C VAL A 38 -1.50 -0.45 -17.92
N ALA A 39 -0.19 -0.27 -17.73
CA ALA A 39 0.51 -0.63 -16.50
C ALA A 39 -0.04 0.13 -15.27
N ARG A 40 -0.21 1.47 -15.37
CA ARG A 40 -0.76 2.27 -14.27
C ARG A 40 -2.22 1.95 -14.00
N ALA A 41 -3.02 1.75 -15.05
CA ALA A 41 -4.42 1.35 -14.92
C ALA A 41 -4.56 0.00 -14.20
N THR A 42 -3.69 -0.97 -14.51
CA THR A 42 -3.68 -2.30 -13.88
C THR A 42 -3.31 -2.22 -12.40
N SER A 43 -2.28 -1.44 -12.06
CA SER A 43 -1.88 -1.20 -10.68
C SER A 43 -2.99 -0.54 -9.86
N LEU A 44 -3.60 0.53 -10.37
CA LEU A 44 -4.71 1.21 -9.70
C LEU A 44 -5.94 0.34 -9.58
N ALA A 45 -6.27 -0.48 -10.59
CA ALA A 45 -7.38 -1.42 -10.51
C ALA A 45 -7.20 -2.42 -9.36
N ALA A 46 -5.97 -2.89 -9.11
CA ALA A 46 -5.67 -3.75 -7.96
C ALA A 46 -5.89 -3.02 -6.63
N THR A 47 -5.41 -1.78 -6.50
CA THR A 47 -5.64 -0.94 -5.31
C THR A 47 -7.13 -0.68 -5.09
N PHE A 48 -7.87 -0.29 -6.13
CA PHE A 48 -9.31 -0.06 -6.02
C PHE A 48 -10.08 -1.32 -5.69
N LYS A 49 -9.68 -2.49 -6.20
CA LYS A 49 -10.26 -3.77 -5.81
C LYS A 49 -10.05 -4.06 -4.32
N ALA A 50 -8.89 -3.72 -3.78
CA ALA A 50 -8.64 -3.78 -2.34
C ALA A 50 -9.45 -2.75 -1.55
N LEU A 51 -9.86 -1.62 -2.14
CA LEU A 51 -10.69 -0.61 -1.47
C LEU A 51 -12.21 -0.82 -1.66
N ALA A 52 -12.65 -1.59 -2.65
CA ALA A 52 -14.06 -1.77 -3.02
C ALA A 52 -14.84 -2.69 -2.05
N ASP A 53 -14.61 -2.57 -0.75
CA ASP A 53 -15.31 -3.32 0.30
C ASP A 53 -15.54 -2.43 1.53
N PRO A 54 -16.78 -2.42 2.06
CA PRO A 54 -17.15 -1.51 3.13
C PRO A 54 -16.38 -1.77 4.44
N THR A 55 -16.08 -3.03 4.76
CA THR A 55 -15.33 -3.40 5.97
C THR A 55 -13.89 -2.92 5.86
N ARG A 56 -13.26 -3.07 4.69
CA ARG A 56 -11.89 -2.62 4.43
C ARG A 56 -11.76 -1.10 4.47
N LEU A 57 -12.73 -0.37 3.91
CA LEU A 57 -12.76 1.09 4.00
C LEU A 57 -12.91 1.57 5.45
N ARG A 58 -13.80 0.93 6.22
CA ARG A 58 -13.98 1.27 7.63
C ARG A 58 -12.74 0.93 8.47
N LEU A 59 -12.08 -0.20 8.21
CA LEU A 59 -10.79 -0.55 8.83
C LEU A 59 -9.72 0.52 8.56
N LEU A 60 -9.57 0.92 7.29
CA LEU A 60 -8.63 1.98 6.91
C LEU A 60 -8.92 3.31 7.63
N SER A 61 -10.21 3.69 7.74
CA SER A 61 -10.62 4.89 8.46
C SER A 61 -10.24 4.85 9.94
N LEU A 62 -10.50 3.73 10.62
CA LEU A 62 -10.16 3.55 12.04
C LEU A 62 -8.65 3.56 12.27
N ILE A 63 -7.87 2.94 11.37
CA ILE A 63 -6.40 2.97 11.44
C ILE A 63 -5.89 4.40 11.23
N ALA A 64 -6.49 5.17 10.32
CA ALA A 64 -6.13 6.56 10.07
C ALA A 64 -6.34 7.45 11.30
N GLU A 65 -7.46 7.28 12.01
CA GLU A 65 -7.79 8.03 13.23
C GLU A 65 -6.92 7.60 14.41
N GLY A 66 -6.71 6.29 14.60
CA GLY A 66 -5.93 5.76 15.71
C GLY A 66 -4.44 6.08 15.64
N GLU A 67 -3.88 6.40 14.45
CA GLU A 67 -2.53 6.93 14.31
C GLU A 67 -2.36 8.36 14.85
N GLY A 68 -3.43 9.16 14.84
CA GLY A 68 -3.42 10.56 15.27
C GLY A 68 -3.67 10.73 16.76
N ASN A 69 -4.39 9.79 17.37
CA ASN A 69 -4.85 9.84 18.76
C ASN A 69 -4.03 8.87 19.63
N VAL A 70 -2.78 9.22 19.94
CA VAL A 70 -2.05 8.50 21.01
C VAL A 70 -1.28 9.49 21.88
N ASP A 71 -1.86 9.81 23.05
CA ASP A 71 -1.20 10.37 24.23
C ASP A 71 -0.24 9.36 24.91
N GLY A 72 0.31 8.40 24.15
CA GLY A 72 1.02 7.24 24.67
C GLY A 72 2.35 7.03 23.99
N GLY A 73 3.37 7.78 24.42
CA GLY A 73 4.78 7.41 24.29
C GLY A 73 5.35 7.48 22.87
N SER A 74 6.52 8.10 22.75
CA SER A 74 7.26 8.37 21.51
C SER A 74 7.71 7.13 20.70
N GLU A 75 7.18 5.93 20.97
CA GLU A 75 7.67 4.66 20.40
C GLU A 75 6.54 3.73 19.93
N GLY A 76 5.55 4.20 19.15
CA GLY A 76 4.70 3.26 18.42
C GLY A 76 3.43 3.77 17.77
N LYS A 77 3.57 4.37 16.58
CA LYS A 77 2.42 4.69 15.73
C LYS A 77 1.82 3.41 15.13
N GLY A 78 0.61 3.05 15.53
CA GLY A 78 -0.19 1.99 14.93
C GLY A 78 -1.32 1.51 15.84
N VAL A 79 -2.36 0.90 15.24
CA VAL A 79 -3.54 0.39 15.95
C VAL A 79 -3.43 -1.13 16.12
N CYS A 80 -3.71 -1.65 17.31
CA CYS A 80 -3.68 -3.09 17.56
C CYS A 80 -4.87 -3.78 16.87
N VAL A 81 -4.66 -5.00 16.37
CA VAL A 81 -5.73 -5.83 15.79
C VAL A 81 -6.90 -6.06 16.76
N CYS A 82 -6.62 -6.15 18.06
CA CYS A 82 -7.63 -6.41 19.08
C CYS A 82 -8.59 -5.25 19.27
N ASP A 83 -8.07 -4.01 19.18
CA ASP A 83 -8.88 -2.80 19.25
C ASP A 83 -9.79 -2.68 18.02
N LEU A 84 -9.29 -3.09 16.85
CA LEU A 84 -10.06 -3.09 15.60
C LEU A 84 -11.19 -4.12 15.62
N VAL A 85 -10.94 -5.35 16.08
CA VAL A 85 -11.95 -6.42 16.10
C VAL A 85 -13.18 -6.02 16.91
N GLY A 86 -13.00 -5.27 18.01
CA GLY A 86 -14.11 -4.79 18.84
C GLY A 86 -15.07 -3.81 18.13
N CYS A 87 -14.65 -3.20 17.03
CA CYS A 87 -15.46 -2.22 16.29
C CYS A 87 -16.41 -2.84 15.24
N PHE A 88 -16.35 -4.15 15.02
CA PHE A 88 -17.14 -4.83 13.99
C PHE A 88 -17.96 -5.99 14.53
N ALA A 89 -19.13 -6.23 13.94
CA ALA A 89 -19.96 -7.40 14.21
C ALA A 89 -19.53 -8.65 13.41
N VAL A 90 -18.26 -8.75 13.03
CA VAL A 90 -17.71 -9.88 12.26
C VAL A 90 -16.63 -10.62 13.03
N SER A 91 -16.36 -11.85 12.64
CA SER A 91 -15.37 -12.69 13.31
C SER A 91 -13.93 -12.18 13.12
N ALA A 92 -13.05 -12.43 14.10
CA ALA A 92 -11.62 -12.10 14.02
C ALA A 92 -10.87 -12.71 12.81
N PRO A 93 -11.18 -13.95 12.35
CA PRO A 93 -10.65 -14.48 11.08
C PRO A 93 -10.98 -13.62 9.87
N THR A 94 -12.20 -13.06 9.82
CA THR A 94 -12.66 -12.18 8.73
C THR A 94 -11.87 -10.87 8.71
N ILE A 95 -11.65 -10.25 9.87
CA ILE A 95 -10.83 -9.03 9.99
C ILE A 95 -9.38 -9.29 9.59
N SER A 96 -8.80 -10.42 10.02
CA SER A 96 -7.44 -10.80 9.66
C SER A 96 -7.27 -11.00 8.15
N HIS A 97 -8.27 -11.59 7.50
CA HIS A 97 -8.30 -11.73 6.04
C HIS A 97 -8.35 -10.36 5.35
N HIS A 98 -9.22 -9.45 5.80
CA HIS A 98 -9.28 -8.09 5.28
C HIS A 98 -7.97 -7.32 5.45
N LEU A 99 -7.33 -7.42 6.61
CA LEU A 99 -6.03 -6.80 6.88
C LEU A 99 -4.91 -7.39 6.01
N LYS A 100 -4.97 -8.70 5.71
CA LYS A 100 -4.06 -9.33 4.75
C LYS A 100 -4.25 -8.74 3.35
N VAL A 101 -5.48 -8.64 2.85
CA VAL A 101 -5.76 -8.05 1.53
C VAL A 101 -5.25 -6.60 1.45
N LEU A 102 -5.48 -5.80 2.49
CA LEU A 102 -4.99 -4.42 2.55
C LEU A 102 -3.45 -4.33 2.56
N ARG A 103 -2.78 -5.23 3.30
CA ARG A 103 -1.31 -5.27 3.33
C ARG A 103 -0.73 -5.73 1.99
N ASP A 104 -1.33 -6.76 1.39
CA ASP A 104 -0.88 -7.31 0.11
C ASP A 104 -1.08 -6.27 -1.03
N ALA A 105 -2.03 -5.34 -0.87
CA ALA A 105 -2.22 -4.17 -1.73
C ALA A 105 -1.31 -2.96 -1.40
N GLY A 106 -0.43 -3.08 -0.40
CA GLY A 106 0.49 -2.01 0.02
C GLY A 106 -0.20 -0.84 0.74
N LEU A 107 -1.43 -1.01 1.22
CA LEU A 107 -2.20 0.05 1.88
C LEU A 107 -1.91 0.17 3.37
N VAL A 108 -1.56 -0.95 4.01
CA VAL A 108 -1.20 -0.99 5.43
C VAL A 108 0.08 -1.76 5.65
N ASP A 109 0.87 -1.31 6.60
CA ASP A 109 1.99 -2.06 7.17
C ASP A 109 1.55 -2.75 8.46
N SER A 110 2.22 -3.84 8.79
CA SER A 110 2.06 -4.53 10.07
C SER A 110 3.39 -4.62 10.81
N GLN A 111 3.40 -4.27 12.10
CA GLN A 111 4.54 -4.43 12.99
C GLN A 111 4.15 -5.35 14.15
N ARG A 112 4.88 -6.46 14.33
CA ARG A 112 4.70 -7.33 15.49
C ARG A 112 5.50 -6.80 16.69
N ARG A 113 4.85 -6.75 17.85
CA ARG A 113 5.42 -6.31 19.13
C ARG A 113 5.06 -7.32 20.20
N GLY A 114 5.99 -8.24 20.46
CA GLY A 114 5.74 -9.42 21.29
C GLY A 114 4.62 -10.29 20.71
N THR A 115 3.53 -10.43 21.46
CA THR A 115 2.36 -11.23 21.06
C THR A 115 1.42 -10.46 20.13
N TRP A 116 1.46 -9.13 20.13
CA TRP A 116 0.49 -8.28 19.44
C TRP A 116 0.99 -7.82 18.06
N VAL A 117 0.05 -7.58 17.16
CA VAL A 117 0.34 -7.03 15.82
C VAL A 117 -0.37 -5.69 15.68
N TYR A 118 0.40 -4.68 15.32
CA TYR A 118 -0.04 -3.32 15.12
C TYR A 118 -0.06 -3.01 13.63
N TYR A 119 -1.07 -2.27 13.20
CA TYR A 119 -1.25 -1.85 11.81
C TYR A 119 -1.15 -0.33 11.69
N ARG A 120 -0.54 0.11 10.60
CA ARG A 120 -0.41 1.53 10.25
C ARG A 120 -0.65 1.70 8.75
N LEU A 121 -1.11 2.85 8.33
CA LEU A 121 -1.19 3.23 6.93
C LEU A 121 0.21 3.41 6.34
N THR A 122 0.37 2.97 5.10
CA THR A 122 1.57 3.34 4.33
C THR A 122 1.48 4.82 3.92
N PRO A 123 2.61 5.51 3.68
CA PRO A 123 2.60 6.89 3.20
C PRO A 123 1.77 7.06 1.92
N HIS A 124 1.82 6.07 1.01
CA HIS A 124 1.01 6.03 -0.20
C HIS A 124 -0.49 5.91 0.12
N ALA A 125 -0.87 5.06 1.08
CA ALA A 125 -2.27 4.93 1.46
C ALA A 125 -2.83 6.21 2.07
N ARG A 126 -2.04 6.91 2.89
CA ARG A 126 -2.43 8.21 3.48
C ARG A 126 -2.75 9.25 2.42
N SER A 127 -1.90 9.40 1.40
CA SER A 127 -2.16 10.36 0.32
C SER A 127 -3.39 9.97 -0.50
N THR A 128 -3.60 8.67 -0.72
CA THR A 128 -4.75 8.15 -1.47
C THR A 128 -6.06 8.34 -0.70
N LEU A 129 -6.10 7.98 0.59
CA LEU A 129 -7.28 8.15 1.43
C LEU A 129 -7.66 9.62 1.61
N ALA A 130 -6.69 10.50 1.84
CA ALA A 130 -6.93 11.94 2.00
C ALA A 130 -7.55 12.59 0.74
N ALA A 131 -7.39 11.97 -0.43
CA ALA A 131 -7.99 12.43 -1.67
C ALA A 131 -9.43 11.91 -1.89
N ILE A 132 -9.83 10.83 -1.21
CA ILE A 132 -11.10 10.12 -1.44
C ILE A 132 -12.10 10.34 -0.30
N VAL A 133 -11.63 10.34 0.95
CA VAL A 133 -12.44 10.42 2.15
C VAL A 133 -12.14 11.76 2.82
N ARG A 134 -13.04 12.73 2.66
CA ARG A 134 -13.02 14.01 3.36
C ARG A 134 -14.43 14.33 3.85
#